data_AF-A0AAV0S633-F1
#
_entry.id   AF-A0AAV0S633-F1
#
_cell.length_a   1.000
_cell.length_b   1.000
_cell.length_c   1.000
_cell.angle_alpha   90.00
_cell.angle_beta   90.00
_cell.angle_gamma   90.00
#
_symmetry.space_group_name_H-M   'P 1'
#
loop_
_entity.id
_entity.type
_entity.pdbx_description
1 polymer ?
#
loop_
_entity_poly.entity_id
_entity_poly.type
_entity_poly.pdbx_seq_one_letter_code
_entity_poly.pdbx_strand_id
1 'polypeptide(L)'
;MAYLSMGESHRRITDYLNRFADAINYQDGDSLARLFSISSDTPSLLSLADALNVFQDANRLIKQSEKFSQYGEVVAPFFRSLQSYRLGNLVDAYGAFEKASNAFIQEFRNWESGWALEALYVIAYEIRVLAERADRELASNGKSPEKLKGAGSFLMKVFGVLAGKGPKRVGALYVTCQLFKIYFKLGTVHLCRSVIRSIETARIFDFEEFPTRDKVTYMYYTGRLEVLNENFPAADQKLSYALTHCSLNKEANIRMILKYLIPVKLSIGILPKKQLIENYNLVEYNNIVEALKRGDLRLLRSALQENEDQYVSTIRSLSCPREARASSLSKITKENLHHPKAKGPQQSSPNEVGSDC
;
A
#
# COMPACT_ATOMS: atom_id res chain seq x y z
N MET A 1 16.41 28.16 -22.79
CA MET A 1 17.03 26.85 -22.52
C MET A 1 18.43 26.89 -23.10
N ALA A 2 19.47 26.78 -22.27
CA ALA A 2 20.83 26.68 -22.77
C ALA A 2 20.95 25.38 -23.59
N TYR A 3 21.48 25.45 -24.81
CA TYR A 3 21.72 24.27 -25.63
C TYR A 3 22.69 23.35 -24.89
N LEU A 4 22.21 22.17 -24.50
CA LEU A 4 23.04 21.15 -23.87
C LEU A 4 23.94 20.54 -24.95
N SER A 5 25.25 20.75 -24.85
CA SER A 5 26.21 20.21 -25.81
C SER A 5 26.37 18.69 -25.65
N MET A 6 26.73 17.99 -26.72
CA MET A 6 27.03 16.55 -26.67
C MET A 6 28.11 16.22 -25.62
N GLY A 7 29.10 17.10 -25.44
CA GLY A 7 30.15 16.93 -24.42
C GLY A 7 29.63 17.03 -22.99
N GLU A 8 28.75 17.98 -22.71
CA GLU A 8 28.14 18.12 -21.37
C GLU A 8 27.14 17.00 -21.09
N SER A 9 26.39 16.54 -22.11
CA SER A 9 25.53 15.35 -22.00
C SER A 9 26.33 14.10 -21.64
N HIS A 10 27.46 13.88 -22.35
CA HIS A 10 28.37 12.79 -22.04
C HIS A 10 28.89 12.88 -20.59
N ARG A 11 29.33 14.06 -20.15
CA ARG A 11 29.81 14.27 -18.77
C ARG A 11 28.76 13.91 -17.73
N ARG A 12 27.50 14.31 -17.91
CA ARG A 12 26.39 14.04 -16.98
C ARG A 12 26.02 12.57 -16.90
N ILE A 13 26.01 11.87 -18.04
CA ILE A 13 25.77 10.43 -18.08
C ILE A 13 26.90 9.70 -17.35
N THR A 14 28.15 10.07 -17.61
CA THR A 14 29.32 9.48 -16.95
C THR A 14 29.35 9.76 -15.45
N ASP A 15 28.95 10.96 -15.00
CA ASP A 15 28.80 11.29 -13.58
C ASP A 15 27.77 10.39 -12.89
N TYR A 16 26.60 10.18 -13.50
CA TYR A 16 25.61 9.25 -12.98
C TYR A 16 26.15 7.81 -12.89
N LEU A 17 26.82 7.33 -13.95
CA LEU A 17 27.41 5.99 -13.98
C LEU A 17 28.47 5.80 -12.88
N ASN A 18 29.30 6.83 -12.64
CA ASN A 18 30.26 6.82 -11.54
C ASN A 18 29.54 6.74 -10.19
N ARG A 19 28.56 7.61 -9.93
CA ARG A 19 27.78 7.58 -8.68
C ARG A 19 27.08 6.25 -8.46
N PHE A 20 26.56 5.63 -9.52
CA PHE A 20 25.92 4.31 -9.44
C PHE A 20 26.93 3.23 -9.05
N ALA A 21 28.08 3.18 -9.73
CA ALA A 21 29.11 2.20 -9.43
C ALA A 21 29.75 2.43 -8.05
N ASP A 22 29.95 3.68 -7.65
CA ASP A 22 30.49 4.02 -6.33
C ASP A 22 29.49 3.63 -5.23
N ALA A 23 28.18 3.85 -5.43
CA ALA A 23 27.17 3.39 -4.48
C ALA A 23 27.17 1.86 -4.30
N ILE A 24 27.43 1.08 -5.36
CA ILE A 24 27.56 -0.38 -5.23
C ILE A 24 28.89 -0.76 -4.55
N ASN A 25 30.00 -0.16 -4.96
CA ASN A 25 31.33 -0.45 -4.41
C ASN A 25 31.41 -0.15 -2.90
N TYR A 26 30.81 0.96 -2.47
CA TYR A 26 30.76 1.38 -1.06
C TYR A 26 29.55 0.84 -0.30
N GLN A 27 28.68 0.05 -0.96
CA GLN A 27 27.44 -0.48 -0.38
C GLN A 27 26.54 0.62 0.24
N ASP A 28 26.45 1.77 -0.42
CA ASP A 28 25.62 2.90 0.00
C ASP A 28 24.21 2.77 -0.59
N GLY A 29 23.32 2.14 0.19
CA GLY A 29 21.92 1.91 -0.16
C GLY A 29 21.11 3.20 -0.36
N ASP A 30 21.39 4.26 0.41
CA ASP A 30 20.67 5.53 0.35
C ASP A 30 20.99 6.29 -0.95
N SER A 31 22.27 6.33 -1.33
CA SER A 31 22.67 6.92 -2.60
C SER A 31 22.11 6.15 -3.77
N LEU A 32 22.15 4.82 -3.72
CA LEU A 32 21.56 3.98 -4.76
C LEU A 32 20.04 4.17 -4.86
N ALA A 33 19.35 4.31 -3.73
CA ALA A 33 17.91 4.58 -3.69
C ALA A 33 17.54 5.89 -4.39
N ARG A 34 18.31 6.97 -4.17
CA ARG A 34 18.10 8.26 -4.84
C ARG A 34 18.28 8.17 -6.35
N LEU A 35 19.16 7.30 -6.85
CA LEU A 35 19.41 7.13 -8.28
C LEU A 35 18.22 6.45 -8.99
N PHE A 36 17.48 5.57 -8.31
CA PHE A 36 16.33 4.87 -8.88
C PHE A 36 14.98 5.62 -8.80
N SER A 37 14.93 6.77 -8.12
CA SER A 37 13.65 7.49 -7.90
C SER A 37 13.19 8.28 -9.13
N ILE A 38 12.69 7.56 -10.13
CA ILE A 38 12.27 8.12 -11.43
C ILE A 38 11.15 9.16 -11.32
N SER A 39 10.26 9.02 -10.32
CA SER A 39 9.17 9.97 -10.11
C SER A 39 9.62 11.23 -9.36
N SER A 40 10.85 11.28 -8.86
CA SER A 40 11.37 12.45 -8.16
C SER A 40 11.85 13.51 -9.14
N ASP A 41 11.43 14.76 -8.92
CA ASP A 41 11.89 15.93 -9.67
C ASP A 41 13.26 16.42 -9.18
N THR A 42 14.15 15.48 -8.82
CA THR A 42 15.50 15.82 -8.34
C THR A 42 16.31 16.42 -9.49
N PRO A 43 16.97 17.59 -9.30
CA PRO A 43 17.71 18.26 -10.37
C PRO A 43 18.74 17.38 -11.09
N SER A 44 19.37 16.43 -10.38
CA SER A 44 20.33 15.50 -10.99
C SER A 44 19.69 14.52 -11.97
N LEU A 45 18.49 14.01 -11.68
CA LEU A 45 17.79 13.08 -12.57
C LEU A 45 17.16 13.81 -13.76
N LEU A 46 16.65 15.03 -13.54
CA LEU A 46 16.18 15.90 -14.62
C LEU A 46 17.32 16.20 -15.60
N SER A 47 18.47 16.61 -15.06
CA SER A 47 19.69 16.90 -15.82
C SER A 47 20.21 15.70 -16.60
N LEU A 48 20.16 14.50 -16.02
CA LEU A 48 20.51 13.24 -16.69
C LEU A 48 19.54 12.95 -17.83
N ALA A 49 18.24 13.11 -17.59
CA ALA A 49 17.25 12.78 -18.59
C ALA A 49 17.31 13.71 -19.81
N ASP A 50 17.60 15.00 -19.59
CA ASP A 50 17.90 15.96 -20.65
C ASP A 50 19.17 15.56 -21.44
N ALA A 51 20.21 15.12 -20.74
CA ALA A 51 21.44 14.60 -21.36
C ALA A 51 21.20 13.34 -22.20
N LEU A 52 20.38 12.41 -21.70
CA LEU A 52 19.99 11.20 -22.41
C LEU A 52 19.16 11.49 -23.66
N ASN A 53 18.35 12.55 -23.68
CA ASN A 53 17.60 12.95 -24.88
C ASN A 53 18.51 13.49 -26.00
N VAL A 54 19.60 14.16 -25.62
CA VAL A 54 20.60 14.69 -26.57
C VAL A 54 21.56 13.59 -27.03
N PHE A 55 21.98 12.71 -26.13
CA PHE A 55 22.94 11.63 -26.39
C PHE A 55 22.24 10.26 -26.41
N GLN A 56 21.78 9.84 -27.59
CA GLN A 56 21.03 8.59 -27.76
C GLN A 56 21.91 7.32 -27.63
N ASP A 57 23.24 7.44 -27.73
CA ASP A 57 24.20 6.33 -27.69
C ASP A 57 24.71 5.98 -26.28
N ALA A 58 23.92 6.25 -25.22
CA ALA A 58 24.34 5.98 -23.83
C ALA A 58 24.76 4.51 -23.60
N ASN A 59 24.18 3.56 -24.36
CA ASN A 59 24.57 2.14 -24.32
C ASN A 59 26.03 1.89 -24.73
N ARG A 60 26.59 2.73 -25.60
CA ARG A 60 28.00 2.62 -26.00
C ARG A 60 28.92 2.99 -24.83
N LEU A 61 28.57 4.02 -24.06
CA LEU A 61 29.33 4.44 -22.87
C LEU A 61 29.36 3.34 -21.80
N ILE A 62 28.23 2.66 -21.61
CA ILE A 62 28.13 1.52 -20.67
C ILE A 62 29.06 0.38 -21.12
N LYS A 63 29.12 0.09 -22.42
CA LYS A 63 29.96 -1.01 -22.97
C LYS A 63 31.45 -0.68 -23.05
N GLN A 64 31.81 0.59 -23.13
CA GLN A 64 33.22 1.02 -23.28
C GLN A 64 34.03 0.89 -21.98
N SER A 65 33.37 0.77 -20.83
CA SER A 65 34.01 0.65 -19.53
C SER A 65 33.57 -0.64 -18.86
N GLU A 66 34.52 -1.52 -18.56
CA GLU A 66 34.25 -2.76 -17.82
C GLU A 66 33.56 -2.47 -16.48
N LYS A 67 33.91 -1.34 -15.83
CA LYS A 67 33.29 -0.85 -14.58
C LYS A 67 31.75 -0.72 -14.70
N PHE A 68 31.25 -0.31 -15.86
CA PHE A 68 29.83 -0.07 -16.09
C PHE A 68 29.13 -1.26 -16.76
N SER A 69 29.88 -2.04 -17.55
CA SER A 69 29.34 -3.19 -18.27
C SER A 69 28.71 -4.23 -17.33
N GLN A 70 29.30 -4.44 -16.14
CA GLN A 70 28.75 -5.34 -15.12
C GLN A 70 27.33 -4.97 -14.65
N TYR A 71 26.95 -3.70 -14.75
CA TYR A 71 25.61 -3.21 -14.35
C TYR A 71 24.77 -2.76 -15.55
N GLY A 72 25.24 -3.02 -16.78
CA GLY A 72 24.59 -2.55 -17.99
C GLY A 72 23.17 -3.06 -18.17
N GLU A 73 22.88 -4.28 -17.70
CA GLU A 73 21.54 -4.87 -17.73
C GLU A 73 20.53 -4.12 -16.86
N VAL A 74 20.99 -3.45 -15.80
CA VAL A 74 20.16 -2.62 -14.93
C VAL A 74 20.08 -1.19 -15.47
N VAL A 75 21.23 -0.61 -15.80
CA VAL A 75 21.34 0.83 -16.11
C VAL A 75 20.76 1.16 -17.48
N ALA A 76 20.99 0.34 -18.52
CA ALA A 76 20.51 0.65 -19.86
C ALA A 76 18.96 0.71 -19.95
N PRO A 77 18.20 -0.27 -19.43
CA PRO A 77 16.74 -0.16 -19.39
C PRO A 77 16.27 0.97 -18.45
N PHE A 78 17.00 1.27 -17.38
CA PHE A 78 16.69 2.39 -16.51
C PHE A 78 16.79 3.75 -17.24
N PHE A 79 17.85 3.96 -18.01
CA PHE A 79 18.01 5.17 -18.85
C PHE A 79 16.88 5.33 -19.85
N ARG A 80 16.49 4.23 -20.51
CA ARG A 80 15.34 4.23 -21.43
C ARG A 80 14.03 4.56 -20.71
N SER A 81 13.86 4.05 -19.49
CA SER A 81 12.71 4.39 -18.66
C SER A 81 12.67 5.89 -18.33
N LEU A 82 13.81 6.45 -17.93
CA LEU A 82 13.93 7.86 -17.57
C LEU A 82 13.63 8.77 -18.77
N GLN A 83 14.19 8.48 -19.94
CA GLN A 83 13.86 9.20 -21.19
C GLN A 83 12.35 9.15 -21.48
N SER A 84 11.76 7.95 -21.47
CA SER A 84 10.34 7.75 -21.81
C SER A 84 9.43 8.47 -20.81
N TYR A 85 9.79 8.43 -19.52
CA TYR A 85 9.07 9.13 -18.46
C TYR A 85 9.09 10.65 -18.65
N ARG A 86 10.24 11.23 -19.05
CA ARG A 86 10.32 12.67 -19.36
C ARG A 86 9.54 13.08 -20.59
N LEU A 87 9.48 12.22 -21.60
CA LEU A 87 8.70 12.45 -22.81
C LEU A 87 7.18 12.28 -22.58
N GLY A 88 6.77 11.82 -21.40
CA GLY A 88 5.36 11.58 -21.06
C GLY A 88 4.83 10.22 -21.52
N ASN A 89 5.67 9.35 -22.07
CA ASN A 89 5.31 8.00 -22.51
C ASN A 89 5.38 7.03 -21.32
N LEU A 90 4.34 6.98 -20.51
CA LEU A 90 4.37 6.26 -19.22
C LEU A 90 4.35 4.75 -19.40
N VAL A 91 3.71 4.26 -20.48
CA VAL A 91 3.65 2.82 -20.79
C VAL A 91 5.03 2.26 -21.13
N ASP A 92 5.79 2.99 -21.95
CA ASP A 92 7.16 2.62 -22.32
C ASP A 92 8.11 2.78 -21.14
N ALA A 93 7.92 3.85 -20.34
CA ALA A 93 8.66 4.05 -19.10
C ALA A 93 8.48 2.86 -18.16
N TYR A 94 7.24 2.42 -17.92
CA TYR A 94 6.95 1.23 -17.12
C TYR A 94 7.67 -0.01 -17.68
N GLY A 95 7.53 -0.28 -18.98
CA GLY A 95 8.12 -1.48 -19.58
C GLY A 95 9.66 -1.51 -19.49
N ALA A 96 10.31 -0.35 -19.61
CA ALA A 96 11.75 -0.25 -19.45
C ALA A 96 12.18 -0.32 -17.97
N PHE A 97 11.42 0.30 -17.06
CA PHE A 97 11.67 0.24 -15.62
C PHE A 97 11.52 -1.18 -15.06
N GLU A 98 10.50 -1.92 -15.52
CA GLU A 98 10.28 -3.31 -15.15
C GLU A 98 11.48 -4.19 -15.53
N LYS A 99 12.07 -3.98 -16.72
CA LYS A 99 13.29 -4.68 -17.15
C LYS A 99 14.47 -4.37 -16.23
N ALA A 100 14.72 -3.09 -15.94
CA ALA A 100 15.77 -2.67 -15.01
C ALA A 100 15.57 -3.27 -13.61
N SER A 101 14.32 -3.28 -13.14
CA SER A 101 13.94 -3.80 -11.83
C SER A 101 14.13 -5.32 -11.73
N ASN A 102 13.82 -6.07 -12.79
CA ASN A 102 14.08 -7.52 -12.83
C ASN A 102 15.59 -7.81 -12.83
N ALA A 103 16.39 -7.06 -13.59
CA ALA A 103 17.85 -7.20 -13.57
C ALA A 103 18.43 -6.87 -12.18
N PHE A 104 17.96 -5.79 -11.55
CA PHE A 104 18.37 -5.43 -10.19
C PHE A 104 18.06 -6.53 -9.17
N ILE A 105 16.88 -7.16 -9.26
CA ILE A 105 16.51 -8.25 -8.35
C ILE A 105 17.40 -9.48 -8.50
N GLN A 106 17.88 -9.79 -9.71
CA GLN A 106 18.82 -10.89 -9.92
C GLN A 106 20.14 -10.63 -9.20
N GLU A 107 20.70 -9.43 -9.36
CA GLU A 107 21.91 -9.02 -8.66
C GLU A 107 21.70 -8.95 -7.14
N PHE A 108 20.58 -8.34 -6.72
CA PHE A 108 20.21 -8.22 -5.31
C PHE A 108 20.10 -9.59 -4.64
N ARG A 109 19.67 -10.64 -5.35
CA ARG A 109 19.61 -12.00 -4.79
C ARG A 109 20.99 -12.53 -4.42
N ASN A 110 22.02 -12.20 -5.19
CA ASN A 110 23.39 -12.69 -5.02
C ASN A 110 24.16 -11.98 -3.90
N TRP A 111 23.76 -10.76 -3.52
CA TRP A 111 24.39 -10.05 -2.40
C TRP A 111 24.06 -10.72 -1.07
N GLU A 112 25.00 -10.95 -0.17
CA GLU A 112 24.70 -11.62 1.10
C GLU A 112 24.02 -10.68 2.12
N SER A 113 24.46 -9.41 2.16
CA SER A 113 23.95 -8.40 3.10
C SER A 113 22.72 -7.64 2.56
N GLY A 114 22.00 -6.98 3.47
CA GLY A 114 20.81 -6.19 3.18
C GLY A 114 21.08 -4.72 2.84
N TRP A 115 22.31 -4.35 2.45
CA TRP A 115 22.75 -2.96 2.28
C TRP A 115 21.94 -2.16 1.25
N ALA A 116 21.34 -2.84 0.26
CA ALA A 116 20.59 -2.21 -0.82
C ALA A 116 19.05 -2.27 -0.61
N LEU A 117 18.59 -2.49 0.62
CA LEU A 117 17.15 -2.57 0.94
C LEU A 117 16.44 -1.25 0.64
N GLU A 118 17.08 -0.11 0.89
CA GLU A 118 16.56 1.23 0.63
C GLU A 118 16.31 1.43 -0.87
N ALA A 119 17.25 0.99 -1.71
CA ALA A 119 17.10 1.01 -3.16
C ALA A 119 15.96 0.10 -3.62
N LEU A 120 15.85 -1.08 -3.02
CA LEU A 120 14.75 -2.00 -3.28
C LEU A 120 13.38 -1.40 -2.90
N TYR A 121 13.29 -0.66 -1.80
CA TYR A 121 12.06 0.02 -1.38
C TYR A 121 11.63 1.11 -2.35
N VAL A 122 12.60 1.86 -2.91
CA VAL A 122 12.33 2.84 -3.97
C VAL A 122 11.87 2.13 -5.24
N ILE A 123 12.55 1.09 -5.69
CA ILE A 123 12.15 0.33 -6.89
C ILE A 123 10.71 -0.22 -6.72
N ALA A 124 10.40 -0.81 -5.56
CA ALA A 124 9.07 -1.34 -5.27
C ALA A 124 7.98 -0.27 -5.21
N TYR A 125 8.32 0.94 -4.77
CA TYR A 125 7.41 2.09 -4.82
C TYR A 125 7.21 2.61 -6.24
N GLU A 126 8.31 2.85 -6.95
CA GLU A 126 8.33 3.43 -8.29
C GLU A 126 7.62 2.53 -9.29
N ILE A 127 7.86 1.20 -9.27
CA ILE A 127 7.19 0.26 -10.18
C ILE A 127 5.67 0.31 -10.03
N ARG A 128 5.17 0.44 -8.79
CA ARG A 128 3.74 0.56 -8.50
C ARG A 128 3.20 1.89 -9.01
N VAL A 129 3.87 3.01 -8.70
CA VAL A 129 3.43 4.34 -9.10
C VAL A 129 3.46 4.51 -10.62
N LEU A 130 4.52 4.05 -11.29
CA LEU A 130 4.60 4.04 -12.76
C LEU A 130 3.51 3.18 -13.37
N ALA A 131 3.26 1.98 -12.83
CA ALA A 131 2.18 1.12 -13.31
C ALA A 131 0.80 1.78 -13.18
N GLU A 132 0.51 2.41 -12.03
CA GLU A 132 -0.73 3.15 -11.80
C GLU A 132 -0.90 4.33 -12.78
N ARG A 133 0.20 4.99 -13.16
CA ARG A 133 0.20 6.09 -14.13
C ARG A 133 0.02 5.57 -15.57
N ALA A 134 0.75 4.53 -15.94
CA ALA A 134 0.65 3.88 -17.24
C ALA A 134 -0.74 3.29 -17.49
N ASP A 135 -1.37 2.67 -16.50
CA ASP A 135 -2.73 2.15 -16.62
C ASP A 135 -3.78 3.25 -16.79
N ARG A 136 -3.58 4.43 -16.17
CA ARG A 136 -4.44 5.59 -16.43
C ARG A 136 -4.31 6.09 -17.88
N GLU A 137 -3.10 6.12 -18.42
CA GLU A 137 -2.84 6.48 -19.82
C GLU A 137 -3.45 5.45 -20.79
N LEU A 138 -3.32 4.16 -20.50
CA LEU A 138 -3.95 3.10 -21.29
C LEU A 138 -5.47 3.21 -21.28
N ALA A 139 -6.05 3.42 -20.09
CA ALA A 139 -7.50 3.59 -19.94
C ALA A 139 -8.03 4.82 -20.67
N SER A 140 -7.33 5.96 -20.61
CA SER A 140 -7.73 7.17 -21.38
C SER A 140 -7.64 6.94 -22.89
N ASN A 141 -6.75 6.06 -23.33
CA ASN A 141 -6.59 5.67 -24.73
C ASN A 141 -7.48 4.48 -25.15
N GLY A 142 -8.42 4.04 -24.30
CA GLY A 142 -9.33 2.93 -24.58
C GLY A 142 -8.67 1.55 -24.63
N LYS A 143 -7.43 1.41 -24.11
CA LYS A 143 -6.68 0.15 -24.03
C LYS A 143 -6.83 -0.51 -22.66
N SER A 144 -6.58 -1.82 -22.60
CA SER A 144 -6.64 -2.61 -21.36
C SER A 144 -5.55 -2.18 -20.36
N PRO A 145 -5.89 -1.76 -19.13
CA PRO A 145 -4.92 -1.40 -18.09
C PRO A 145 -4.40 -2.66 -17.38
N GLU A 146 -3.24 -3.16 -17.79
CA GLU A 146 -2.65 -4.41 -17.28
C GLU A 146 -1.32 -4.22 -16.52
N LYS A 147 -0.75 -3.01 -16.50
CA LYS A 147 0.57 -2.76 -15.94
C LYS A 147 0.58 -2.92 -14.42
N LEU A 148 -0.50 -2.53 -13.73
CA LEU A 148 -0.59 -2.69 -12.28
C LEU A 148 -0.63 -4.17 -11.85
N LYS A 149 -1.22 -5.04 -12.68
CA LYS A 149 -1.17 -6.50 -12.50
C LYS A 149 0.26 -7.02 -12.67
N GLY A 150 0.97 -6.56 -13.70
CA GLY A 150 2.39 -6.86 -13.92
C GLY A 150 3.28 -6.45 -12.73
N ALA A 151 3.08 -5.24 -12.20
CA ALA A 151 3.78 -4.76 -11.01
C ALA A 151 3.52 -5.66 -9.79
N GLY A 152 2.29 -6.15 -9.61
CA GLY A 152 1.96 -7.13 -8.57
C GLY A 152 2.75 -8.44 -8.73
N SER A 153 2.85 -8.97 -9.95
CA SER A 153 3.65 -10.16 -10.23
C SER A 153 5.15 -9.93 -9.98
N PHE A 154 5.68 -8.76 -10.33
CA PHE A 154 7.06 -8.39 -10.00
C PHE A 154 7.29 -8.34 -8.48
N LEU A 155 6.43 -7.63 -7.73
CA LEU A 155 6.56 -7.52 -6.28
C LEU A 155 6.42 -8.88 -5.56
N MET A 156 5.66 -9.82 -6.09
CA MET A 156 5.64 -11.20 -5.57
C MET A 156 6.99 -11.91 -5.74
N LYS A 157 7.72 -11.68 -6.85
CA LYS A 157 9.09 -12.19 -7.01
C LYS A 157 10.02 -11.56 -5.98
N VAL A 158 9.91 -10.24 -5.79
CA VAL A 158 10.69 -9.51 -4.77
C VAL A 158 10.42 -10.09 -3.37
N PHE A 159 9.16 -10.29 -3.03
CA PHE A 159 8.76 -10.91 -1.78
C PHE A 159 9.41 -12.30 -1.59
N GLY A 160 9.45 -13.12 -2.64
CA GLY A 160 10.12 -14.43 -2.60
C GLY A 160 11.62 -14.34 -2.28
N VAL A 161 12.32 -13.31 -2.76
CA VAL A 161 13.74 -13.07 -2.44
C VAL A 161 13.92 -12.64 -0.97
N LEU A 162 12.97 -11.88 -0.42
CA LEU A 162 13.02 -11.37 0.95
C LEU A 162 12.49 -12.36 1.99
N ALA A 163 11.66 -13.32 1.61
CA ALA A 163 11.02 -14.27 2.51
C ALA A 163 11.97 -15.34 3.08
N GLY A 164 13.23 -15.37 2.64
CA GLY A 164 14.27 -16.26 3.17
C GLY A 164 14.76 -15.87 4.56
N LYS A 165 15.48 -16.78 5.22
CA LYS A 165 16.24 -16.46 6.43
C LYS A 165 17.41 -15.56 6.05
N GLY A 166 17.56 -14.41 6.71
CA GLY A 166 18.69 -13.52 6.50
C GLY A 166 18.39 -12.05 6.82
N PRO A 167 19.38 -11.16 6.70
CA PRO A 167 19.26 -9.74 7.04
C PRO A 167 18.26 -8.99 6.15
N LYS A 168 17.92 -9.53 4.98
CA LYS A 168 16.99 -8.93 4.02
C LYS A 168 15.52 -9.07 4.41
N ARG A 169 15.20 -9.97 5.34
CA ARG A 169 13.82 -10.30 5.73
C ARG A 169 13.00 -9.09 6.19
N VAL A 170 13.65 -8.10 6.78
CA VAL A 170 13.01 -6.88 7.28
C VAL A 170 12.31 -6.09 6.16
N GLY A 171 12.74 -6.27 4.91
CA GLY A 171 12.09 -5.66 3.75
C GLY A 171 10.80 -6.32 3.31
N ALA A 172 10.51 -7.54 3.77
CA ALA A 172 9.34 -8.29 3.33
C ALA A 172 8.03 -7.57 3.67
N LEU A 173 7.96 -6.92 4.84
CA LEU A 173 6.75 -6.21 5.27
C LEU A 173 6.49 -4.97 4.41
N TYR A 174 7.55 -4.23 4.03
CA TYR A 174 7.40 -3.09 3.13
C TYR A 174 6.85 -3.52 1.76
N VAL A 175 7.41 -4.58 1.17
CA VAL A 175 6.92 -5.12 -0.12
C VAL A 175 5.50 -5.66 0.00
N THR A 176 5.17 -6.31 1.11
CA THR A 176 3.79 -6.74 1.44
C THR A 176 2.82 -5.57 1.44
N CYS A 177 3.21 -4.44 2.05
CA CYS A 177 2.39 -3.23 2.04
C CYS A 177 2.17 -2.67 0.63
N GLN A 178 3.17 -2.74 -0.26
CA GLN A 178 3.01 -2.35 -1.66
C GLN A 178 2.09 -3.32 -2.41
N LEU A 179 2.21 -4.64 -2.17
CA LEU A 179 1.31 -5.66 -2.73
C LEU A 179 -0.14 -5.44 -2.31
N PHE A 180 -0.40 -5.13 -1.04
CA PHE A 180 -1.75 -4.81 -0.58
C PHE A 180 -2.33 -3.59 -1.28
N LYS A 181 -1.54 -2.51 -1.47
CA LYS A 181 -1.99 -1.36 -2.26
C LYS A 181 -2.43 -1.76 -3.67
N ILE A 182 -1.69 -2.66 -4.32
CA ILE A 182 -2.02 -3.19 -5.64
C ILE A 182 -3.30 -4.05 -5.59
N TYR A 183 -3.34 -5.08 -4.74
CA TYR A 183 -4.46 -6.03 -4.69
C TYR A 183 -5.78 -5.39 -4.30
N PHE A 184 -5.77 -4.44 -3.38
CA PHE A 184 -6.97 -3.68 -3.04
C PHE A 184 -7.41 -2.77 -4.20
N LYS A 185 -6.48 -2.16 -4.93
CA LYS A 185 -6.80 -1.32 -6.09
C LYS A 185 -7.33 -2.14 -7.28
N LEU A 186 -6.82 -3.35 -7.48
CA LEU A 186 -7.28 -4.28 -8.52
C LEU A 186 -8.53 -5.09 -8.14
N GLY A 187 -8.97 -5.04 -6.87
CA GLY A 187 -10.06 -5.87 -6.37
C GLY A 187 -9.69 -7.36 -6.14
N THR A 188 -8.42 -7.74 -6.29
CA THR A 188 -7.92 -9.12 -6.10
C THR A 188 -7.51 -9.38 -4.65
N VAL A 189 -8.34 -8.95 -3.70
CA VAL A 189 -8.02 -8.92 -2.26
C VAL A 189 -7.79 -10.32 -1.65
N HIS A 190 -8.34 -11.37 -2.27
CA HIS A 190 -8.11 -12.76 -1.89
C HIS A 190 -6.62 -13.17 -1.93
N LEU A 191 -5.82 -12.53 -2.81
CA LEU A 191 -4.38 -12.78 -2.91
C LEU A 191 -3.61 -12.30 -1.68
N CYS A 192 -4.17 -11.41 -0.86
CA CYS A 192 -3.53 -10.98 0.39
C CYS A 192 -3.34 -12.13 1.37
N ARG A 193 -4.23 -13.14 1.38
CA ARG A 193 -4.21 -14.25 2.34
C ARG A 193 -2.92 -15.08 2.26
N SER A 194 -2.41 -15.33 1.05
CA SER A 194 -1.17 -16.09 0.89
C SER A 194 0.04 -15.34 1.46
N VAL A 195 0.12 -14.03 1.19
CA VAL A 195 1.21 -13.16 1.67
C VAL A 195 1.16 -13.01 3.20
N ILE A 196 -0.04 -12.79 3.76
CA ILE A 196 -0.26 -12.74 5.22
C ILE A 196 0.21 -14.03 5.88
N ARG A 197 -0.22 -15.19 5.35
CA ARG A 197 0.19 -16.49 5.88
C ARG A 197 1.71 -16.66 5.86
N SER A 198 2.38 -16.23 4.79
CA SER A 198 3.84 -16.28 4.71
C SER A 198 4.53 -15.42 5.78
N ILE A 199 3.96 -14.26 6.14
CA ILE A 199 4.51 -13.39 7.19
C ILE A 199 4.21 -13.93 8.59
N GLU A 200 2.99 -14.40 8.85
CA GLU A 200 2.55 -14.82 10.19
C GLU A 200 3.02 -16.24 10.56
N THR A 201 3.08 -17.16 9.58
CA THR A 201 3.44 -18.57 9.84
C THR A 201 4.95 -18.77 9.86
N ALA A 202 5.69 -17.95 9.12
CA ALA A 202 7.14 -18.03 9.15
C ALA A 202 7.63 -17.49 10.49
N ARG A 203 8.07 -18.38 11.39
CA ARG A 203 8.81 -18.07 12.63
C ARG A 203 10.15 -17.33 12.40
N ILE A 204 10.37 -16.84 11.18
CA ILE A 204 11.53 -16.12 10.71
C ILE A 204 11.32 -14.61 10.89
N PHE A 205 10.07 -14.15 10.95
CA PHE A 205 9.73 -12.75 11.16
C PHE A 205 9.36 -12.51 12.62
N ASP A 206 10.05 -11.57 13.25
CA ASP A 206 9.59 -10.94 14.46
C ASP A 206 8.87 -9.64 14.06
N PHE A 207 7.60 -9.51 14.44
CA PHE A 207 6.81 -8.32 14.09
C PHE A 207 7.45 -7.04 14.67
N GLU A 208 8.15 -7.15 15.81
CA GLU A 208 8.77 -6.00 16.45
C GLU A 208 10.01 -5.47 15.72
N GLU A 209 10.69 -6.29 14.90
CA GLU A 209 11.83 -5.85 14.07
C GLU A 209 11.42 -4.87 12.96
N PHE A 210 10.14 -4.85 12.58
CA PHE A 210 9.71 -4.01 11.46
C PHE A 210 9.49 -2.55 11.86
N PRO A 211 9.77 -1.60 10.94
CA PRO A 211 9.46 -0.19 11.16
C PRO A 211 7.97 0.04 11.45
N THR A 212 7.68 0.90 12.43
CA THR A 212 6.30 1.23 12.84
C THR A 212 5.43 1.70 11.66
N ARG A 213 6.01 2.45 10.70
CA ARG A 213 5.32 2.89 9.48
C ARG A 213 4.73 1.71 8.70
N ASP A 214 5.50 0.64 8.57
CA ASP A 214 5.13 -0.52 7.77
C ASP A 214 4.17 -1.41 8.57
N LYS A 215 4.37 -1.53 9.90
CA LYS A 215 3.40 -2.17 10.82
C LYS A 215 2.02 -1.54 10.75
N VAL A 216 1.92 -0.21 10.81
CA VAL A 216 0.65 0.54 10.72
C VAL A 216 -0.03 0.26 9.39
N THR A 217 0.73 0.30 8.28
CA THR A 217 0.18 0.04 6.95
C THR A 217 -0.32 -1.40 6.83
N TYR A 218 0.46 -2.38 7.31
CA TYR A 218 0.07 -3.78 7.34
C TYR A 218 -1.23 -3.98 8.12
N MET A 219 -1.30 -3.48 9.36
CA MET A 219 -2.47 -3.60 10.24
C MET A 219 -3.71 -2.93 9.67
N TYR A 220 -3.55 -1.79 8.98
CA TYR A 220 -4.66 -1.15 8.27
C TYR A 220 -5.25 -2.05 7.18
N TYR A 221 -4.41 -2.65 6.33
CA TYR A 221 -4.89 -3.51 5.24
C TYR A 221 -5.41 -4.86 5.71
N THR A 222 -4.75 -5.50 6.69
CA THR A 222 -5.25 -6.77 7.26
C THR A 222 -6.54 -6.53 8.06
N GLY A 223 -6.68 -5.40 8.75
CA GLY A 223 -7.93 -4.99 9.38
C GLY A 223 -9.07 -4.84 8.38
N ARG A 224 -8.82 -4.17 7.24
CA ARG A 224 -9.80 -4.08 6.14
C ARG A 224 -10.17 -5.44 5.54
N LEU A 225 -9.23 -6.38 5.48
CA LEU A 225 -9.51 -7.75 5.04
C LEU A 225 -10.44 -8.48 6.04
N GLU A 226 -10.26 -8.28 7.35
CA GLU A 226 -11.18 -8.85 8.35
C GLU A 226 -12.59 -8.24 8.26
N VAL A 227 -12.71 -6.94 7.96
CA VAL A 227 -14.01 -6.32 7.68
C VAL A 227 -14.72 -7.01 6.50
N LEU A 228 -13.97 -7.32 5.43
CA LEU A 228 -14.50 -8.07 4.28
C LEU A 228 -14.93 -9.51 4.63
N ASN A 229 -14.28 -10.13 5.62
CA ASN A 229 -14.63 -11.46 6.09
C ASN A 229 -15.72 -11.44 7.19
N GLU A 230 -16.33 -10.28 7.47
CA GLU A 230 -17.31 -10.08 8.56
C GLU A 230 -16.74 -10.40 9.96
N ASN A 231 -15.42 -10.43 10.14
CA ASN A 231 -14.76 -10.70 11.42
C ASN A 231 -14.47 -9.39 12.18
N PHE A 232 -15.53 -8.77 12.70
CA PHE A 232 -15.43 -7.46 13.36
C PHE A 232 -14.50 -7.42 14.59
N PRO A 233 -14.46 -8.42 15.49
CA PRO A 233 -13.55 -8.39 16.63
C PRO A 233 -12.07 -8.36 16.21
N ALA A 234 -11.67 -9.15 15.21
CA ALA A 234 -10.30 -9.13 14.72
C ALA A 234 -9.98 -7.85 13.92
N ALA A 235 -10.95 -7.34 13.16
CA ALA A 235 -10.83 -6.06 12.47
C ALA A 235 -10.59 -4.92 13.47
N ASP A 236 -11.31 -4.93 14.60
CA ASP A 236 -11.20 -3.92 15.65
C ASP A 236 -9.79 -3.86 16.24
N GLN A 237 -9.23 -5.02 16.59
CA GLN A 237 -7.87 -5.12 17.15
C GLN A 237 -6.83 -4.54 16.18
N LYS A 238 -6.89 -4.97 14.91
CA LYS A 238 -5.93 -4.54 13.86
C LYS A 238 -6.05 -3.05 13.54
N LEU A 239 -7.27 -2.54 13.35
CA LEU A 239 -7.50 -1.13 13.03
C LEU A 239 -7.24 -0.21 14.23
N SER A 240 -7.54 -0.66 15.45
CA SER A 240 -7.21 0.08 16.68
C SER A 240 -5.69 0.18 16.85
N TYR A 241 -4.96 -0.91 16.61
CA TYR A 241 -3.49 -0.87 16.61
C TYR A 241 -2.95 0.15 15.61
N ALA A 242 -3.47 0.13 14.38
CA ALA A 242 -3.07 1.05 13.33
C ALA A 242 -3.34 2.52 13.72
N LEU A 243 -4.47 2.81 14.36
CA LEU A 243 -4.81 4.15 14.83
C LEU A 243 -3.85 4.63 15.92
N THR A 244 -3.62 3.81 16.95
CA THR A 244 -2.77 4.16 18.10
C THR A 244 -1.32 4.41 17.71
N HIS A 245 -0.79 3.67 16.73
CA HIS A 245 0.59 3.80 16.27
C HIS A 245 0.74 4.74 15.06
N CYS A 246 -0.36 5.35 14.58
CA CYS A 246 -0.29 6.35 13.53
C CYS A 246 0.28 7.66 14.09
N SER A 247 1.11 8.35 13.32
CA SER A 247 1.59 9.68 13.70
C SER A 247 0.42 10.68 13.69
N LEU A 248 0.27 11.43 14.79
CA LEU A 248 -0.76 12.46 14.95
C LEU A 248 -0.71 13.54 13.85
N ASN A 249 0.48 13.78 13.27
CA ASN A 249 0.68 14.76 12.20
C ASN A 249 0.17 14.27 10.83
N LYS A 250 -0.36 13.05 10.74
CA LYS A 250 -0.85 12.44 9.49
C LYS A 250 -2.36 12.29 9.53
N GLU A 251 -3.07 13.42 9.63
CA GLU A 251 -4.54 13.47 9.70
C GLU A 251 -5.24 12.69 8.58
N ALA A 252 -4.72 12.75 7.35
CA ALA A 252 -5.29 12.00 6.23
C ALA A 252 -5.26 10.47 6.47
N ASN A 253 -4.17 9.95 7.04
CA ASN A 253 -4.04 8.52 7.35
C ASN A 253 -4.95 8.14 8.52
N ILE A 254 -5.03 8.99 9.54
CA ILE A 254 -5.95 8.79 10.67
C ILE A 254 -7.39 8.74 10.17
N ARG A 255 -7.79 9.69 9.32
CA ARG A 255 -9.10 9.73 8.69
C ARG A 255 -9.39 8.46 7.90
N MET A 256 -8.41 7.95 7.13
CA MET A 256 -8.55 6.67 6.41
C MET A 256 -8.79 5.49 7.35
N ILE A 257 -8.06 5.40 8.46
CA ILE A 257 -8.25 4.33 9.46
C ILE A 257 -9.64 4.44 10.10
N LEU A 258 -10.03 5.65 10.52
CA LEU A 258 -11.31 5.91 11.19
C LEU A 258 -12.52 5.57 10.31
N LYS A 259 -12.43 5.78 8.98
CA LYS A 259 -13.49 5.39 8.04
C LYS A 259 -13.82 3.89 8.07
N TYR A 260 -12.87 3.04 8.44
CA TYR A 260 -13.09 1.61 8.61
C TYR A 260 -13.34 1.22 10.08
N LEU A 261 -12.66 1.88 11.02
CA LEU A 261 -12.78 1.56 12.44
C LEU A 261 -14.13 1.95 13.02
N ILE A 262 -14.71 3.10 12.63
CA ILE A 262 -16.02 3.55 13.15
C ILE A 262 -17.12 2.54 12.81
N PRO A 263 -17.32 2.10 11.55
CA PRO A 263 -18.27 1.04 11.23
C PRO A 263 -18.05 -0.24 12.06
N VAL A 264 -16.79 -0.66 12.24
CA VAL A 264 -16.46 -1.86 13.03
C VAL A 264 -16.87 -1.69 14.50
N LYS A 265 -16.53 -0.55 15.12
CA LYS A 265 -16.92 -0.24 16.51
C LYS A 265 -18.44 -0.19 16.67
N LEU A 266 -19.14 0.41 15.71
CA LEU A 266 -20.60 0.45 15.70
C LEU A 266 -21.22 -0.95 15.60
N SER A 267 -20.67 -1.84 14.78
CA SER A 267 -21.14 -3.24 14.68
C SER A 267 -20.94 -4.03 15.98
N ILE A 268 -19.99 -3.64 16.82
CA ILE A 268 -19.74 -4.24 18.14
C ILE A 268 -20.55 -3.52 19.25
N GLY A 269 -21.33 -2.48 18.90
CA GLY A 269 -22.14 -1.71 19.84
C GLY A 269 -21.40 -0.57 20.55
N ILE A 270 -20.20 -0.19 20.08
CA ILE A 270 -19.43 0.92 20.64
C ILE A 270 -19.68 2.19 19.82
N LEU A 271 -20.25 3.21 20.47
CA LEU A 271 -20.53 4.50 19.85
C LEU A 271 -19.28 5.41 19.85
N PRO A 272 -18.93 6.03 18.71
CA PRO A 272 -17.84 7.01 18.66
C PRO A 272 -18.22 8.31 19.39
N LYS A 273 -17.19 9.01 19.90
CA LYS A 273 -17.36 10.35 20.50
C LYS A 273 -17.63 11.39 19.39
N LYS A 274 -18.53 12.34 19.66
CA LYS A 274 -18.89 13.41 18.71
C LYS A 274 -17.67 14.25 18.29
N GLN A 275 -16.80 14.59 19.25
CA GLN A 275 -15.54 15.30 18.99
C GLN A 275 -14.63 14.59 17.98
N LEU A 276 -14.59 13.25 18.01
CA LEU A 276 -13.77 12.47 17.06
C LEU A 276 -14.29 12.63 15.62
N ILE A 277 -15.61 12.66 15.46
CA ILE A 277 -16.26 12.81 14.15
C ILE A 277 -16.01 14.20 13.58
N GLU A 278 -16.15 15.23 14.41
CA GLU A 278 -15.93 16.63 14.02
C GLU A 278 -14.46 16.89 13.67
N ASN A 279 -13.53 16.46 14.52
CA ASN A 279 -12.09 16.72 14.34
C ASN A 279 -11.52 16.14 13.04
N TYR A 280 -12.05 15.00 12.56
CA TYR A 280 -11.56 14.34 11.34
C TYR A 280 -12.50 14.48 10.13
N ASN A 281 -13.49 15.38 10.22
CA ASN A 281 -14.48 15.64 9.17
C ASN A 281 -15.12 14.34 8.63
N LEU A 282 -15.76 13.62 9.54
CA LEU A 282 -16.44 12.34 9.31
C LEU A 282 -17.97 12.49 9.52
N VAL A 283 -18.51 13.62 9.05
CA VAL A 283 -19.90 14.05 9.30
C VAL A 283 -20.94 13.03 8.84
N GLU A 284 -20.59 12.12 7.91
CA GLU A 284 -21.43 11.01 7.47
C GLU A 284 -21.91 10.11 8.64
N TYR A 285 -21.16 10.00 9.73
CA TYR A 285 -21.55 9.17 10.88
C TYR A 285 -22.47 9.87 11.88
N ASN A 286 -22.69 11.19 11.78
CA ASN A 286 -23.48 11.93 12.77
C ASN A 286 -24.92 11.40 12.87
N ASN A 287 -25.61 11.29 11.73
CA ASN A 287 -26.99 10.81 11.69
C ASN A 287 -27.10 9.34 12.14
N ILE A 288 -26.08 8.53 11.86
CA ILE A 288 -26.02 7.12 12.25
C ILE A 288 -25.88 6.99 13.78
N VAL A 289 -24.97 7.76 14.37
CA VAL A 289 -24.75 7.76 15.82
C VAL A 289 -25.99 8.27 16.55
N GLU A 290 -26.66 9.31 16.02
CA GLU A 290 -27.87 9.84 16.61
C GLU A 290 -29.04 8.85 16.53
N ALA A 291 -29.21 8.19 15.38
CA ALA A 291 -30.22 7.16 15.19
C ALA A 291 -30.03 5.99 16.17
N LEU A 292 -28.79 5.52 16.34
CA LEU A 292 -28.46 4.45 17.27
C LEU A 292 -28.68 4.85 18.73
N LYS A 293 -28.36 6.11 19.11
CA LYS A 293 -28.63 6.62 20.46
C LYS A 293 -30.13 6.71 20.78
N ARG A 294 -30.94 7.11 19.81
CA ARG A 294 -32.40 7.26 19.95
C ARG A 294 -33.17 5.97 19.77
N GLY A 295 -32.55 4.92 19.21
CA GLY A 295 -33.25 3.72 18.75
C GLY A 295 -34.17 3.98 17.55
N ASP A 296 -33.90 5.03 16.76
CA ASP A 296 -34.73 5.41 15.61
C ASP A 296 -34.29 4.64 14.35
N LEU A 297 -34.98 3.53 14.10
CA LEU A 297 -34.73 2.68 12.93
C LEU A 297 -35.00 3.38 11.60
N ARG A 298 -35.91 4.36 11.56
CA ARG A 298 -36.22 5.10 10.33
C ARG A 298 -35.08 6.03 9.98
N LEU A 299 -34.60 6.80 10.96
CA LEU A 299 -33.44 7.67 10.79
C LEU A 299 -32.19 6.86 10.44
N LEU A 300 -32.00 5.70 11.06
CA LEU A 300 -30.87 4.82 10.75
C LEU A 300 -30.92 4.35 9.29
N ARG A 301 -32.09 3.90 8.82
CA ARG A 301 -32.26 3.45 7.44
C ARG A 301 -32.03 4.56 6.43
N SER A 302 -32.59 5.75 6.69
CA SER A 302 -32.37 6.94 5.86
C SER A 302 -30.89 7.34 5.83
N ALA A 303 -30.22 7.38 7.00
CA ALA A 303 -28.80 7.73 7.08
C ALA A 303 -27.89 6.71 6.38
N LEU A 304 -28.21 5.41 6.44
CA LEU A 304 -27.47 4.39 5.71
C LEU A 304 -27.70 4.49 4.20
N GLN A 305 -28.92 4.83 3.76
CA GLN A 305 -29.28 4.97 2.35
C GLN A 305 -28.74 6.26 1.72
N GLU A 306 -28.70 7.37 2.45
CA GLU A 306 -28.06 8.62 1.99
C GLU A 306 -26.56 8.45 1.85
N ASN A 307 -25.95 7.68 2.75
CA ASN A 307 -24.52 7.40 2.71
C ASN A 307 -24.21 6.09 1.97
N GLU A 308 -25.19 5.43 1.32
CA GLU A 308 -24.99 4.14 0.65
C GLU A 308 -23.93 4.29 -0.44
N ASP A 309 -23.90 5.38 -1.21
CA ASP A 309 -22.85 5.60 -2.20
C ASP A 309 -21.45 5.79 -1.59
N GLN A 310 -21.35 6.29 -0.36
CA GLN A 310 -20.09 6.52 0.35
C GLN A 310 -19.61 5.27 1.12
N TYR A 311 -20.53 4.51 1.72
CA TYR A 311 -20.28 3.21 2.34
C TYR A 311 -20.04 2.13 1.29
N VAL A 312 -20.90 2.06 0.26
CA VAL A 312 -20.71 1.21 -0.91
C VAL A 312 -19.47 1.67 -1.65
N SER A 313 -19.07 2.94 -1.80
CA SER A 313 -17.74 3.24 -2.39
C SER A 313 -16.57 2.82 -1.49
N THR A 314 -16.71 2.95 -0.17
CA THR A 314 -15.73 2.48 0.82
C THR A 314 -15.60 0.95 0.82
N ILE A 315 -16.70 0.22 0.53
CA ILE A 315 -16.79 -1.25 0.35
C ILE A 315 -16.55 -1.69 -1.11
N ARG A 316 -16.77 -0.85 -2.12
CA ARG A 316 -16.56 -1.08 -3.57
C ARG A 316 -15.11 -0.84 -3.93
N SER A 317 -14.42 0.03 -3.19
CA SER A 317 -12.95 0.06 -3.14
C SER A 317 -12.35 -1.19 -2.47
N LEU A 318 -13.18 -2.04 -1.85
CA LEU A 318 -12.81 -3.32 -1.27
C LEU A 318 -13.30 -4.52 -2.12
N SER A 319 -14.23 -4.33 -3.06
CA SER A 319 -14.78 -5.40 -3.91
C SER A 319 -15.32 -4.87 -5.24
N CYS A 320 -14.68 -5.25 -6.34
CA CYS A 320 -15.33 -5.43 -7.63
C CYS A 320 -14.72 -6.71 -8.25
N PRO A 321 -15.52 -7.75 -8.58
CA PRO A 321 -16.82 -7.66 -9.23
C PRO A 321 -18.03 -8.16 -8.42
N ARG A 322 -19.12 -7.38 -8.53
CA ARG A 322 -20.56 -7.72 -8.62
C ARG A 322 -21.28 -8.67 -7.63
N GLU A 323 -20.66 -9.47 -6.77
CA GLU A 323 -21.40 -10.55 -6.07
C GLU A 323 -21.68 -10.38 -4.56
N ALA A 324 -21.07 -9.42 -3.85
CA ALA A 324 -21.28 -9.27 -2.39
C ALA A 324 -22.36 -8.22 -2.01
N ARG A 325 -23.43 -8.07 -2.81
CA ARG A 325 -24.34 -6.91 -2.73
C ARG A 325 -25.43 -6.92 -1.64
N ALA A 326 -25.67 -8.02 -0.92
CA ALA A 326 -26.91 -8.12 -0.11
C ALA A 326 -26.78 -8.68 1.31
N SER A 327 -25.66 -9.33 1.67
CA SER A 327 -25.54 -10.01 2.97
C SER A 327 -25.21 -9.07 4.12
N SER A 328 -24.23 -8.18 3.96
CA SER A 328 -23.67 -7.46 5.12
C SER A 328 -24.55 -6.29 5.62
N LEU A 329 -25.20 -5.54 4.72
CA LEU A 329 -26.14 -4.46 5.12
C LEU A 329 -27.45 -5.01 5.71
N SER A 330 -27.92 -6.17 5.24
CA SER A 330 -29.12 -6.82 5.78
C SER A 330 -28.86 -7.54 7.11
N LYS A 331 -27.61 -7.95 7.39
CA LYS A 331 -27.22 -8.53 8.68
C LYS A 331 -26.93 -7.48 9.76
N ILE A 332 -26.32 -6.34 9.44
CA ILE A 332 -26.14 -5.24 10.41
C ILE A 332 -27.50 -4.71 10.92
N THR A 333 -28.54 -4.75 10.07
CA THR A 333 -29.91 -4.47 10.48
C THR A 333 -30.57 -5.63 11.24
N LYS A 334 -30.23 -6.90 10.95
CA LYS A 334 -30.79 -8.10 11.60
C LYS A 334 -30.13 -8.51 12.92
N GLU A 335 -28.84 -8.26 13.13
CA GLU A 335 -28.15 -8.60 14.39
C GLU A 335 -28.42 -7.58 15.50
N ASN A 336 -28.72 -6.33 15.15
CA ASN A 336 -29.22 -5.32 16.10
C ASN A 336 -30.73 -5.45 16.40
N LEU A 337 -31.43 -6.40 15.78
CA LEU A 337 -32.86 -6.68 16.02
C LEU A 337 -33.12 -7.60 17.23
N HIS A 338 -32.08 -8.10 17.92
CA HIS A 338 -32.24 -8.81 19.19
C HIS A 338 -31.91 -7.87 20.36
N HIS A 339 -32.90 -7.08 20.76
CA HIS A 339 -32.86 -6.35 22.02
C HIS A 339 -32.55 -7.32 23.19
N PRO A 340 -31.55 -7.04 24.04
CA PRO A 340 -31.54 -7.61 25.38
C PRO A 340 -32.71 -6.98 26.16
N LYS A 341 -33.71 -7.78 26.50
CA LYS A 341 -34.84 -7.38 27.35
C LYS A 341 -34.30 -6.70 28.61
N ALA A 342 -34.69 -5.44 28.82
CA ALA A 342 -34.43 -4.73 30.06
C ALA A 342 -35.10 -5.48 31.23
N LYS A 343 -34.32 -5.94 32.20
CA LYS A 343 -34.84 -6.38 33.49
C LYS A 343 -35.35 -5.15 34.24
N GLY A 344 -36.65 -5.13 34.54
CA GLY A 344 -37.28 -4.10 35.37
C GLY A 344 -36.80 -4.14 36.84
N PRO A 345 -37.17 -3.13 37.65
CA PRO A 345 -36.59 -2.92 38.96
C PRO A 345 -36.99 -4.02 39.95
N GLN A 346 -36.00 -4.59 40.63
CA GLN A 346 -36.19 -5.52 41.74
C GLN A 346 -36.82 -4.78 42.93
N GLN A 347 -38.05 -5.16 43.28
CA GLN A 347 -38.62 -4.90 44.60
C GLN A 347 -38.10 -5.94 45.61
N SER A 348 -37.89 -5.46 46.82
CA SER A 348 -37.35 -6.09 48.01
C SER A 348 -38.21 -7.23 48.59
N SER A 349 -37.55 -8.39 48.85
CA SER A 349 -37.67 -9.37 49.97
C SER A 349 -39.06 -9.97 50.33
N PRO A 350 -39.18 -11.03 51.17
CA PRO A 350 -38.15 -11.90 51.79
C PRO A 350 -38.46 -13.44 51.80
N ASN A 351 -37.43 -14.22 52.16
CA ASN A 351 -37.47 -15.51 52.89
C ASN A 351 -37.99 -16.84 52.27
N GLU A 352 -37.44 -17.92 52.87
CA GLU A 352 -37.81 -19.36 52.86
C GLU A 352 -37.08 -20.26 51.82
N VAL A 353 -36.07 -21.05 52.21
CA VAL A 353 -36.05 -22.39 52.90
C VAL A 353 -36.12 -23.57 51.89
N GLY A 354 -35.19 -24.54 52.04
CA GLY A 354 -35.27 -25.93 51.52
C GLY A 354 -34.65 -26.15 50.13
N SER A 355 -33.50 -26.83 49.99
CA SER A 355 -33.22 -28.29 50.01
C SER A 355 -33.57 -29.05 48.71
N ASP A 356 -32.59 -29.87 48.31
CA ASP A 356 -32.67 -31.12 47.54
C ASP A 356 -33.05 -31.11 46.05
N CYS A 357 -32.01 -31.22 45.19
CA CYS A 357 -31.68 -32.38 44.34
C CYS A 357 -30.70 -31.99 43.23
#